data_AF-A0A2D6L8E5-F1
#
_entry.id   AF-A0A2D6L8E5-F1
#
_cell.length_a   1.000
_cell.length_b   1.000
_cell.length_c   1.000
_cell.angle_alpha   90.00
_cell.angle_beta   90.00
_cell.angle_gamma   90.00
#
_symmetry.space_group_name_H-M   'P 1'
#
loop_
_entity.id
_entity.type
_entity.pdbx_description
1 polymer ?
#
loop_
_entity_poly.entity_id
_entity_poly.type
_entity_poly.pdbx_seq_one_letter_code
_entity_poly.pdbx_strand_id
1 'polypeptide(L)'
;MVKNIFSHKVIMGVLAFVMAAGGYGGYTVVKNYGKYGANFEERLHLVEQVVDGDTLIIENNIRVRLLGIDAPESAECFGEEAKKELTGLVLGQEILLEKDQTASDNYDRLLRYVVLRSENPEIDDVFVNKELVRGGYAESVYVKPNRRYLSQLQATQSEAEEEELGMWGACDYEKASASAEREQASDPFSDECVIKGNINKRYEKDYFFPGCPNYKRVKIDPRKGEQWFCTEKEAMAAGWQKSAACNNIWQTKG
;
A
#
# COMPACT_ATOMS: atom_id res chain seq x y z
N MET A 1 45.46 30.72 49.79
CA MET A 1 45.71 29.95 48.54
C MET A 1 44.67 30.36 47.52
N VAL A 2 45.11 30.77 46.34
CA VAL A 2 44.36 31.55 45.34
C VAL A 2 43.93 30.66 44.16
N LYS A 3 42.62 30.73 43.85
CA LYS A 3 41.87 30.69 42.56
C LYS A 3 42.29 29.81 41.36
N ASN A 4 41.24 29.17 40.79
CA ASN A 4 40.97 28.76 39.40
C ASN A 4 41.80 29.42 38.28
N ILE A 5 42.03 28.66 37.19
CA ILE A 5 41.65 29.01 35.79
C ILE A 5 41.79 27.77 34.85
N PHE A 6 40.82 27.66 33.94
CA PHE A 6 40.65 26.76 32.80
C PHE A 6 41.83 26.70 31.81
N SER A 7 41.95 25.61 31.03
CA SER A 7 42.22 25.73 29.58
C SER A 7 41.86 24.47 28.77
N HIS A 8 41.14 24.74 27.66
CA HIS A 8 40.78 23.96 26.47
C HIS A 8 41.57 22.70 26.10
N LYS A 9 40.85 21.68 25.57
CA LYS A 9 40.71 21.45 24.11
C LYS A 9 39.72 20.32 23.80
N VAL A 10 38.69 20.68 23.04
CA VAL A 10 37.81 19.79 22.28
C VAL A 10 38.65 19.05 21.22
N ILE A 11 38.61 17.72 21.20
CA ILE A 11 39.20 16.94 20.10
C ILE A 11 38.06 16.41 19.25
N MET A 12 37.88 17.11 18.12
CA MET A 12 37.24 16.63 16.91
C MET A 12 37.92 15.34 16.45
N GLY A 13 37.22 14.21 16.59
CA GLY A 13 37.60 12.94 15.97
C GLY A 13 36.76 12.71 14.72
N VAL A 14 37.09 13.39 13.62
CA VAL A 14 36.58 13.06 12.28
C VAL A 14 37.22 11.73 11.87
N LEU A 15 36.47 10.63 11.96
CA LEU A 15 36.86 9.38 11.34
C LEU A 15 36.39 9.41 9.88
N ALA A 16 37.24 9.98 9.03
CA ALA A 16 37.19 9.76 7.60
C ALA A 16 37.52 8.29 7.32
N PHE A 17 36.54 7.50 6.88
CA PHE A 17 36.82 6.22 6.25
C PHE A 17 36.63 6.34 4.73
N VAL A 18 37.74 6.08 4.06
CA VAL A 18 37.96 6.16 2.63
C VAL A 18 37.10 5.14 1.88
N MET A 19 36.57 5.56 0.73
CA MET A 19 35.82 4.75 -0.21
C MET A 19 36.59 3.48 -0.63
N ALA A 20 35.92 2.33 -0.50
CA ALA A 20 36.19 1.16 -1.33
C ALA A 20 34.96 0.93 -2.21
N ALA A 21 35.12 1.19 -3.50
CA ALA A 21 34.15 0.84 -4.53
C ALA A 21 34.06 -0.69 -4.65
N GLY A 22 32.84 -1.22 -4.60
CA GLY A 22 32.58 -2.66 -4.74
C GLY A 22 31.13 -3.03 -4.51
N GLY A 23 30.27 -2.68 -5.47
CA GLY A 23 29.00 -3.38 -5.77
C GLY A 23 27.99 -3.54 -4.63
N TYR A 24 27.35 -2.44 -4.21
CA TYR A 24 26.02 -2.51 -3.61
C TYR A 24 25.00 -1.98 -4.60
N GLY A 25 23.92 -2.75 -4.77
CA GLY A 25 22.85 -2.52 -5.73
C GLY A 25 22.45 -1.05 -5.81
N GLY A 26 22.52 -0.52 -7.03
CA GLY A 26 22.11 0.84 -7.33
C GLY A 26 20.63 1.00 -7.02
N TYR A 27 20.32 1.59 -5.86
CA TYR A 27 19.12 2.37 -5.73
C TYR A 27 19.33 3.60 -6.60
N THR A 28 18.67 3.66 -7.76
CA THR A 28 18.55 4.90 -8.50
C THR A 28 17.81 5.88 -7.60
N VAL A 29 18.56 6.75 -6.92
CA VAL A 29 18.03 7.98 -6.35
C VAL A 29 17.35 8.70 -7.51
N VAL A 30 16.02 8.71 -7.50
CA VAL A 30 15.23 9.41 -8.50
C VAL A 30 15.64 10.88 -8.42
N LYS A 31 16.38 11.34 -9.44
CA LYS A 31 16.77 12.73 -9.63
C LYS A 31 15.48 13.56 -9.80
N ASN A 32 15.02 14.19 -8.73
CA ASN A 32 14.32 15.48 -8.67
C ASN A 32 13.53 15.65 -7.35
N TYR A 33 14.25 15.85 -6.23
CA TYR A 33 13.65 16.30 -4.98
C TYR A 33 14.28 17.57 -4.39
N GLY A 34 15.21 18.22 -5.12
CA GLY A 34 15.87 19.45 -4.66
C GLY A 34 14.91 20.60 -4.34
N LYS A 35 13.68 20.58 -4.88
CA LYS A 35 12.65 21.59 -4.62
C LYS A 35 12.17 21.62 -3.16
N TYR A 36 12.12 20.46 -2.49
CA TYR A 36 11.52 20.35 -1.15
C TYR A 36 12.53 20.03 -0.03
N GLY A 37 13.80 19.84 -0.38
CA GLY A 37 14.87 19.49 0.55
C GLY A 37 15.17 17.99 0.59
N ALA A 38 16.40 17.64 0.98
CA ALA A 38 16.89 16.25 0.95
C ALA A 38 16.27 15.35 2.03
N ASN A 39 15.69 15.94 3.08
CA ASN A 39 15.12 15.24 4.24
C ASN A 39 13.58 15.34 4.29
N PHE A 40 12.93 15.64 3.17
CA PHE A 40 11.48 15.85 3.12
C PHE A 40 10.73 14.66 3.73
N GLU A 41 10.99 13.43 3.27
CA GLU A 41 10.33 12.21 3.77
C GLU A 41 10.75 11.81 5.20
N GLU A 42 11.77 12.43 5.78
CA GLU A 42 12.30 12.09 7.12
C GLU A 42 11.76 12.99 8.24
N ARG A 43 11.13 14.12 7.87
CA ARG A 43 10.60 15.09 8.82
C ARG A 43 9.08 15.07 8.86
N LEU A 44 8.54 15.69 9.91
CA LEU A 44 7.11 15.90 10.03
C LEU A 44 6.65 17.11 9.18
N HIS A 45 5.40 17.04 8.77
CA HIS A 45 4.72 18.02 7.92
C HIS A 45 3.39 18.42 8.54
N LEU A 46 3.12 19.72 8.65
CA LEU A 46 1.87 20.20 9.21
C LEU A 46 0.79 20.17 8.14
N VAL A 47 -0.34 19.53 8.42
CA VAL A 47 -1.50 19.60 7.53
C VAL A 47 -2.27 20.89 7.78
N GLU A 48 -2.33 21.75 6.76
CA GLU A 48 -2.99 23.05 6.82
C GLU A 48 -4.43 23.00 6.29
N GLN A 49 -4.72 22.09 5.35
CA GLN A 49 -6.05 21.94 4.75
C GLN A 49 -6.30 20.52 4.24
N VAL A 50 -7.57 20.09 4.30
CA VAL A 50 -8.08 18.89 3.62
C VAL A 50 -9.00 19.32 2.48
N VAL A 51 -8.75 18.84 1.27
CA VAL A 51 -9.46 19.23 0.05
C VAL A 51 -10.71 18.35 -0.13
N ASP A 52 -10.53 17.03 -0.08
CA ASP A 52 -11.52 15.96 -0.23
C ASP A 52 -11.07 14.74 0.59
N GLY A 53 -11.65 13.55 0.35
CA GLY A 53 -11.40 12.34 1.15
C GLY A 53 -10.02 11.70 0.97
N ASP A 54 -9.18 12.18 0.05
CA ASP A 54 -7.84 11.62 -0.19
C ASP A 54 -6.79 12.64 -0.66
N THR A 55 -7.13 13.94 -0.66
CA THR A 55 -6.24 15.02 -1.02
C THR A 55 -6.13 16.03 0.13
N LEU A 56 -4.89 16.35 0.50
CA LEU A 56 -4.57 17.32 1.54
C LEU A 56 -3.55 18.35 1.05
N ILE A 57 -3.44 19.44 1.79
CA ILE A 57 -2.43 20.48 1.62
C ILE A 57 -1.65 20.58 2.93
N ILE A 58 -0.34 20.37 2.84
CA ILE A 58 0.60 20.57 3.95
C ILE A 58 1.26 21.95 3.84
N GLU A 59 2.12 22.26 4.80
CA GLU A 59 2.85 23.51 4.87
C GLU A 59 3.52 23.91 3.55
N ASN A 60 3.58 25.23 3.30
CA ASN A 60 4.02 25.82 2.04
C ASN A 60 3.11 25.50 0.83
N ASN A 61 1.81 25.24 1.08
CA ASN A 61 0.80 24.98 0.06
C ASN A 61 1.16 23.79 -0.86
N ILE A 62 1.80 22.76 -0.28
CA ILE A 62 2.19 21.56 -1.02
C ILE A 62 0.99 20.60 -1.01
N ARG A 63 0.49 20.27 -2.22
CA ARG A 63 -0.59 19.30 -2.38
C ARG A 63 -0.08 17.87 -2.31
N VAL A 64 -0.80 17.04 -1.57
CA VAL A 64 -0.52 15.61 -1.42
C VAL A 64 -1.79 14.83 -1.75
N ARG A 65 -1.68 13.86 -2.65
CA ARG A 65 -2.69 12.86 -2.96
C ARG A 65 -2.30 11.55 -2.29
N LEU A 66 -3.22 10.99 -1.52
CA LEU A 66 -3.02 9.74 -0.79
C LEU A 66 -2.89 8.59 -1.80
N LEU A 67 -1.81 7.83 -1.67
CA LEU A 67 -1.51 6.68 -2.52
C LEU A 67 -2.37 5.47 -2.16
N GLY A 68 -2.70 4.68 -3.17
CA GLY A 68 -3.34 3.37 -2.99
C GLY A 68 -4.82 3.44 -2.61
N ILE A 69 -5.40 4.64 -2.51
CA ILE A 69 -6.81 4.83 -2.19
C ILE A 69 -7.47 5.86 -3.13
N ASP A 70 -8.79 5.73 -3.27
CA ASP A 70 -9.66 6.69 -3.97
C ASP A 70 -10.93 6.90 -3.14
N ALA A 71 -11.13 8.12 -2.68
CA ALA A 71 -12.32 8.49 -1.92
C ALA A 71 -13.40 9.04 -2.88
N PRO A 72 -14.69 8.87 -2.57
CA PRO A 72 -15.74 9.53 -3.34
C PRO A 72 -15.51 11.04 -3.37
N GLU A 73 -15.73 11.64 -4.54
CA GLU A 73 -15.65 13.10 -4.68
C GLU A 73 -16.68 13.77 -3.77
N SER A 74 -16.45 15.00 -3.31
CA SER A 74 -17.32 15.64 -2.30
C SER A 74 -18.81 15.72 -2.69
N ALA A 75 -19.12 15.69 -3.99
CA ALA A 75 -20.51 15.69 -4.48
C ALA A 75 -21.13 14.28 -4.63
N GLU A 76 -20.34 13.23 -4.48
CA GLU A 76 -20.75 11.83 -4.59
C GLU A 76 -21.23 11.30 -3.23
N CYS A 77 -21.92 10.15 -3.28
CA CYS A 77 -22.36 9.50 -2.05
C CYS A 77 -21.15 9.19 -1.15
N PHE A 78 -21.25 9.55 0.13
CA PHE A 78 -20.21 9.38 1.13
C PHE A 78 -18.95 10.27 0.99
N GLY A 79 -18.93 11.21 0.03
CA GLY A 79 -17.77 12.09 -0.19
C GLY A 79 -17.54 13.12 0.91
N GLU A 80 -18.61 13.73 1.45
CA GLU A 80 -18.49 14.65 2.59
C GLU A 80 -18.07 13.92 3.87
N GLU A 81 -18.56 12.71 4.09
CA GLU A 81 -18.17 11.84 5.19
C GLU A 81 -16.70 11.45 5.09
N ALA A 82 -16.21 11.06 3.91
CA ALA A 82 -14.81 10.74 3.66
C ALA A 82 -13.89 11.93 3.93
N LYS A 83 -14.26 13.11 3.43
CA LYS A 83 -13.53 14.36 3.70
C LYS A 83 -13.51 14.69 5.18
N LYS A 84 -14.65 14.53 5.86
CA LYS A 84 -14.77 14.80 7.30
C LYS A 84 -13.90 13.85 8.11
N GLU A 85 -13.86 12.56 7.76
CA GLU A 85 -12.99 11.58 8.41
C GLU A 85 -11.52 11.96 8.25
N LEU A 86 -11.05 12.18 7.02
CA LEU A 86 -9.67 12.60 6.79
C LEU A 86 -9.36 13.90 7.55
N THR A 87 -10.27 14.87 7.53
CA THR A 87 -10.13 16.11 8.31
C THR A 87 -9.97 15.84 9.81
N GLY A 88 -10.78 14.95 10.38
CA GLY A 88 -10.73 14.59 11.80
C GLY A 88 -9.43 13.90 12.19
N LEU A 89 -8.85 13.11 11.28
CA LEU A 89 -7.59 12.41 11.51
C LEU A 89 -6.39 13.37 11.43
N VAL A 90 -6.32 14.22 10.40
CA VAL A 90 -5.04 14.88 10.05
C VAL A 90 -5.01 16.40 10.19
N LEU A 91 -6.15 17.11 10.23
CA LEU A 91 -6.12 18.57 10.19
C LEU A 91 -5.42 19.15 11.44
N GLY A 92 -4.42 20.01 11.20
CA GLY A 92 -3.61 20.61 12.26
C GLY A 92 -2.63 19.65 12.93
N GLN A 93 -2.53 18.40 12.46
CA GLN A 93 -1.57 17.42 12.94
C GLN A 93 -0.28 17.47 12.12
N GLU A 94 0.80 16.99 12.73
CA GLU A 94 2.07 16.72 12.08
C GLU A 94 2.10 15.27 11.56
N ILE A 95 2.24 15.10 10.25
CA ILE A 95 2.27 13.80 9.57
C ILE A 95 3.65 13.47 9.01
N LEU A 96 3.94 12.17 8.92
CA LEU A 96 4.97 11.66 8.03
C LEU A 96 4.39 11.32 6.66
N LEU A 97 5.24 11.52 5.64
CA LEU A 97 4.92 11.22 4.26
C LEU A 97 5.86 10.16 3.71
N GLU A 98 5.32 8.97 3.42
CA GLU A 98 6.09 7.91 2.77
C GLU A 98 5.86 7.90 1.27
N LYS A 99 6.95 7.88 0.51
CA LYS A 99 6.92 7.70 -0.94
C LYS A 99 7.00 6.21 -1.30
N ASP A 100 6.38 5.83 -2.41
CA ASP A 100 6.69 4.57 -3.12
C ASP A 100 7.63 4.89 -4.31
N GLN A 101 7.38 4.29 -5.47
CA GLN A 101 8.18 4.48 -6.68
C GLN A 101 7.88 5.80 -7.38
N THR A 102 6.63 6.25 -7.37
CA THR A 102 6.21 7.50 -8.03
C THR A 102 6.30 8.67 -7.07
N ALA A 103 6.81 9.80 -7.53
CA ALA A 103 6.99 10.99 -6.71
C ALA A 103 5.77 11.93 -6.73
N SER A 104 5.22 12.20 -7.91
CA SER A 104 4.12 13.13 -8.14
C SER A 104 3.29 12.72 -9.34
N ASP A 105 2.10 13.27 -9.47
CA ASP A 105 1.24 13.11 -10.64
C ASP A 105 1.38 14.29 -11.63
N ASN A 106 0.60 14.26 -12.72
CA ASN A 106 0.59 15.30 -13.76
C ASN A 106 -0.04 16.62 -13.30
N TYR A 107 -0.62 16.67 -12.10
CA TYR A 107 -1.22 17.85 -11.49
C TYR A 107 -0.31 18.47 -10.42
N ASP A 108 0.98 18.09 -10.41
CA ASP A 108 1.99 18.50 -9.44
C ASP A 108 1.65 18.14 -7.98
N ARG A 109 0.72 17.19 -7.74
CA ARG A 109 0.46 16.67 -6.40
C ARG A 109 1.52 15.63 -6.05
N LEU A 110 2.02 15.68 -4.82
CA LEU A 110 2.87 14.62 -4.30
C LEU A 110 2.03 13.36 -4.05
N LEU A 111 2.53 12.21 -4.49
CA LEU A 111 1.89 10.92 -4.24
C LEU A 111 2.50 10.30 -2.99
N ARG A 112 1.74 10.21 -1.88
CA ARG A 112 2.29 9.75 -0.59
C ARG A 112 1.32 8.87 0.19
N TYR A 113 1.86 7.97 0.99
CA TYR A 113 1.17 7.39 2.13
C TYR A 113 1.35 8.30 3.35
N VAL A 114 0.32 8.38 4.20
CA VAL A 114 0.28 9.29 5.34
C VAL A 114 0.31 8.49 6.64
N VAL A 115 1.23 8.84 7.53
CA VAL A 115 1.38 8.22 8.85
C VAL A 115 1.33 9.30 9.92
N LEU A 116 0.43 9.14 10.89
CA LEU A 116 0.43 9.93 12.12
C LEU A 116 1.26 9.18 13.16
N ARG A 117 2.33 9.80 13.65
CA ARG A 117 3.13 9.17 14.69
C ARG A 117 2.47 9.31 16.05
N SER A 118 2.53 8.26 16.83
CA SER A 118 2.21 8.37 18.25
C SER A 118 3.38 9.01 19.00
N GLU A 119 3.08 9.98 19.88
CA GLU A 119 4.06 10.49 20.84
C GLU A 119 4.39 9.46 21.93
N ASN A 120 3.47 8.53 22.17
CA ASN A 120 3.64 7.43 23.10
C ASN A 120 4.21 6.20 22.37
N PRO A 121 5.44 5.75 22.67
CA PRO A 121 6.06 4.61 21.99
C PRO A 121 5.34 3.27 22.23
N GLU A 122 4.41 3.20 23.18
CA GLU A 122 3.59 2.01 23.46
C GLU A 122 2.32 1.93 22.59
N ILE A 123 2.05 2.97 21.77
CA ILE A 123 0.90 3.03 20.87
C ILE A 123 1.45 3.03 19.44
N ASP A 124 0.89 2.17 18.59
CA ASP A 124 1.26 2.09 17.19
C ASP A 124 0.92 3.38 16.44
N ASP A 125 1.77 3.74 15.47
CA ASP A 125 1.49 4.81 14.53
C ASP A 125 0.22 4.52 13.72
N VAL A 126 -0.53 5.56 13.37
CA VAL A 126 -1.75 5.42 12.57
C VAL A 126 -1.42 5.56 11.10
N PHE A 127 -1.64 4.48 10.35
CA PHE A 127 -1.59 4.50 8.89
C PHE A 127 -2.92 5.01 8.31
N VAL A 128 -2.99 6.31 8.01
CA VAL A 128 -4.22 7.03 7.65
C VAL A 128 -4.92 6.41 6.44
N ASN A 129 -4.18 6.02 5.40
CA ASN A 129 -4.79 5.42 4.20
C ASN A 129 -5.56 4.13 4.54
N LYS A 130 -5.04 3.32 5.46
CA LYS A 130 -5.71 2.09 5.90
C LYS A 130 -6.94 2.40 6.74
N GLU A 131 -6.88 3.38 7.63
CA GLU A 131 -8.05 3.76 8.45
C GLU A 131 -9.21 4.27 7.58
N LEU A 132 -8.92 5.05 6.54
CA LEU A 132 -9.93 5.48 5.57
C LEU A 132 -10.59 4.29 4.86
N VAL A 133 -9.81 3.33 4.38
CA VAL A 133 -10.35 2.12 3.73
C VAL A 133 -11.13 1.27 4.73
N ARG A 134 -10.62 1.12 5.96
CA ARG A 134 -11.26 0.34 7.04
C ARG A 134 -12.64 0.87 7.39
N GLY A 135 -12.81 2.18 7.43
CA GLY A 135 -14.09 2.82 7.71
C GLY A 135 -15.04 2.88 6.51
N GLY A 136 -14.65 2.39 5.33
CA GLY A 136 -15.43 2.53 4.10
C GLY A 136 -15.50 3.97 3.60
N TYR A 137 -14.47 4.78 3.85
CA TYR A 137 -14.35 6.17 3.38
C TYR A 137 -13.58 6.30 2.06
N ALA A 138 -12.82 5.27 1.69
CA ALA A 138 -12.12 5.20 0.41
C ALA A 138 -12.04 3.77 -0.09
N GLU A 139 -12.00 3.60 -1.41
CA GLU A 139 -11.66 2.35 -2.08
C GLU A 139 -10.13 2.18 -2.14
N SER A 140 -9.67 0.95 -2.18
CA SER A 140 -8.30 0.56 -2.48
C SER A 140 -8.10 0.51 -3.99
N VAL A 141 -7.17 1.31 -4.50
CA VAL A 141 -6.87 1.38 -5.93
C VAL A 141 -5.41 1.07 -6.24
N TYR A 142 -5.17 0.36 -7.34
CA TYR A 142 -3.81 0.10 -7.82
C TYR A 142 -3.36 1.11 -8.86
N VAL A 143 -2.56 2.09 -8.43
CA VAL A 143 -1.91 3.05 -9.34
C VAL A 143 -0.48 2.62 -9.62
N LYS A 144 -0.26 1.97 -10.77
CA LYS A 144 1.06 1.51 -11.22
C LYS A 144 2.11 2.65 -11.17
N PRO A 145 3.37 2.36 -10.77
CA PRO A 145 3.90 1.10 -10.25
C PRO A 145 3.77 0.91 -8.72
N ASN A 146 3.08 1.81 -8.00
CA ASN A 146 3.06 1.85 -6.53
C ASN A 146 2.28 0.67 -5.95
N ARG A 147 2.92 -0.15 -5.12
CA ARG A 147 2.36 -1.43 -4.65
C ARG A 147 2.67 -1.76 -3.19
N ARG A 148 3.40 -0.91 -2.48
CA ARG A 148 3.93 -1.19 -1.13
C ARG A 148 2.86 -1.68 -0.15
N TYR A 149 1.67 -1.07 -0.16
CA TYR A 149 0.56 -1.41 0.73
C TYR A 149 -0.66 -2.01 0.02
N LEU A 150 -0.56 -2.37 -1.26
CA LEU A 150 -1.70 -2.79 -2.09
C LEU A 150 -2.47 -3.96 -1.46
N SER A 151 -1.78 -5.06 -1.13
CA SER A 151 -2.43 -6.25 -0.56
C SER A 151 -3.07 -5.97 0.80
N GLN A 152 -2.47 -5.09 1.60
CA GLN A 152 -3.01 -4.70 2.91
C GLN A 152 -4.31 -3.89 2.73
N LEU A 153 -4.31 -2.90 1.85
CA LEU A 153 -5.49 -2.06 1.58
C LEU A 153 -6.62 -2.88 0.95
N GLN A 154 -6.32 -3.80 0.04
CA GLN A 154 -7.34 -4.70 -0.55
C GLN A 154 -7.98 -5.64 0.49
N ALA A 155 -7.18 -6.20 1.40
CA ALA A 155 -7.71 -7.01 2.49
C ALA A 155 -8.61 -6.17 3.42
N THR A 156 -8.16 -4.97 3.79
CA THR A 156 -8.93 -4.04 4.64
C THR A 156 -10.24 -3.59 3.97
N GLN A 157 -10.24 -3.33 2.66
CA GLN A 157 -11.48 -3.03 1.94
C GLN A 157 -12.46 -4.21 2.00
N SER A 158 -11.96 -5.43 1.82
CA SER A 158 -12.80 -6.63 1.84
C SER A 158 -13.49 -6.81 3.19
N GLU A 159 -12.79 -6.51 4.29
CA GLU A 159 -13.37 -6.49 5.64
C GLU A 159 -14.47 -5.41 5.76
N ALA A 160 -14.21 -4.19 5.27
CA ALA A 160 -15.19 -3.09 5.30
C ALA A 160 -16.44 -3.38 4.44
N GLU A 161 -16.27 -4.03 3.29
CA GLU A 161 -17.37 -4.48 2.42
C GLU A 161 -18.23 -5.56 3.11
N GLU A 162 -17.60 -6.56 3.73
CA GLU A 162 -18.29 -7.65 4.42
C GLU A 162 -19.09 -7.15 5.64
N GLU A 163 -18.59 -6.12 6.32
CA GLU A 163 -19.23 -5.47 7.45
C GLU A 163 -20.19 -4.32 7.05
N GLU A 164 -20.36 -4.06 5.75
CA GLU A 164 -21.19 -2.98 5.20
C GLU A 164 -20.85 -1.60 5.81
N LEU A 165 -19.57 -1.35 6.07
CA LEU A 165 -19.10 -0.10 6.68
C LEU A 165 -19.06 1.05 5.66
N GLY A 166 -19.32 2.25 6.17
CA GLY A 166 -19.21 3.48 5.38
C GLY A 166 -20.01 3.44 4.09
N MET A 167 -19.37 3.76 2.97
CA MET A 167 -20.01 3.79 1.65
C MET A 167 -20.61 2.44 1.26
N TRP A 168 -20.07 1.32 1.75
CA TRP A 168 -20.50 -0.03 1.36
C TRP A 168 -21.91 -0.39 1.85
N GLY A 169 -22.34 0.18 2.98
CA GLY A 169 -23.71 0.06 3.49
C GLY A 169 -24.58 1.30 3.27
N ALA A 170 -23.97 2.47 3.07
CA ALA A 170 -24.68 3.75 2.96
C ALA A 170 -25.06 4.12 1.51
N CYS A 171 -24.32 3.64 0.52
CA CYS A 171 -24.51 4.01 -0.88
C CYS A 171 -25.14 2.88 -1.69
N ASP A 172 -25.96 3.23 -2.68
CA ASP A 172 -26.46 2.30 -3.70
C ASP A 172 -25.34 1.98 -4.70
N TYR A 173 -24.32 1.28 -4.23
CA TYR A 173 -23.24 0.77 -5.05
C TYR A 173 -23.80 -0.39 -5.88
N GLU A 174 -24.26 -0.10 -7.11
CA GLU A 174 -24.73 -1.12 -8.04
C GLU A 174 -23.70 -2.26 -8.10
N LYS A 175 -24.09 -3.43 -7.56
CA LYS A 175 -23.33 -4.69 -7.53
C LYS A 175 -23.09 -5.27 -8.93
N ALA A 176 -22.62 -4.46 -9.88
CA ALA A 176 -22.43 -4.79 -11.28
C ALA A 176 -20.95 -5.05 -11.66
N SER A 177 -19.97 -4.65 -10.85
CA SER A 177 -18.53 -4.83 -11.15
C SER A 177 -17.90 -6.08 -10.54
N ALA A 178 -18.49 -6.68 -9.49
CA ALA A 178 -17.88 -7.79 -8.76
C ALA A 178 -17.64 -9.07 -9.61
N SER A 179 -18.29 -9.21 -10.77
CA SER A 179 -18.02 -10.28 -11.75
C SER A 179 -16.98 -9.86 -12.80
N ALA A 180 -16.95 -8.60 -13.21
CA ALA A 180 -16.01 -8.06 -14.20
C ALA A 180 -14.60 -7.87 -13.60
N GLU A 181 -14.50 -7.43 -12.34
CA GLU A 181 -13.21 -7.24 -11.66
C GLU A 181 -12.57 -8.56 -11.23
N ARG A 182 -13.37 -9.59 -10.92
CA ARG A 182 -12.87 -10.97 -10.74
C ARG A 182 -12.23 -11.55 -12.00
N GLU A 183 -12.62 -11.07 -13.18
CA GLU A 183 -12.02 -11.49 -14.44
C GLU A 183 -10.67 -10.79 -14.66
N GLN A 184 -10.56 -9.51 -14.30
CA GLN A 184 -9.37 -8.67 -14.54
C GLN A 184 -8.27 -8.82 -13.48
N ALA A 185 -8.62 -9.10 -12.21
CA ALA A 185 -7.66 -9.44 -11.16
C ALA A 185 -7.08 -10.87 -11.29
N SER A 186 -7.59 -11.64 -12.25
CA SER A 186 -7.24 -13.04 -12.49
C SER A 186 -6.24 -13.28 -13.60
N ASP A 187 -5.54 -12.24 -14.06
CA ASP A 187 -4.45 -12.35 -15.03
C ASP A 187 -3.09 -12.40 -14.32
N PRO A 188 -2.16 -13.27 -14.75
CA PRO A 188 -0.83 -13.38 -14.15
C PRO A 188 -0.03 -12.09 -14.36
N PHE A 189 0.63 -11.63 -13.30
CA PHE A 189 1.42 -10.39 -13.30
C PHE A 189 2.64 -10.43 -14.25
N SER A 190 3.11 -11.63 -14.60
CA SER A 190 4.09 -11.88 -15.67
C SER A 190 3.85 -13.26 -16.28
N ASP A 191 4.36 -13.47 -17.50
CA ASP A 191 4.33 -14.78 -18.17
C ASP A 191 5.11 -15.88 -17.43
N GLU A 192 5.91 -15.51 -16.41
CA GLU A 192 6.69 -16.43 -15.58
C GLU A 192 5.93 -16.85 -14.32
N CYS A 193 5.00 -16.04 -13.83
CA CYS A 193 4.27 -16.26 -12.58
C CYS A 193 2.88 -16.84 -12.80
N VAL A 194 2.87 -18.06 -13.33
CA VAL A 194 1.68 -18.73 -13.87
C VAL A 194 1.06 -19.76 -12.92
N ILE A 195 1.54 -19.90 -11.68
CA ILE A 195 0.94 -20.84 -10.73
C ILE A 195 -0.17 -20.11 -9.97
N LYS A 196 -1.40 -20.61 -10.05
CA LYS A 196 -2.58 -20.02 -9.40
C LYS A 196 -2.74 -20.60 -7.99
N GLY A 197 -2.69 -19.79 -6.94
CA GLY A 197 -3.08 -20.16 -5.57
C GLY A 197 -4.50 -19.66 -5.25
N ASN A 198 -5.47 -20.56 -5.20
CA ASN A 198 -6.89 -20.26 -4.92
C ASN A 198 -7.38 -20.84 -3.58
N ILE A 199 -8.15 -20.07 -2.82
CA ILE A 199 -8.70 -20.49 -1.53
C ILE A 199 -10.14 -20.96 -1.73
N ASN A 200 -10.41 -22.22 -1.42
CA ASN A 200 -11.74 -22.77 -1.61
C ASN A 200 -12.70 -22.42 -0.46
N LYS A 201 -13.98 -22.81 -0.57
CA LYS A 201 -15.02 -22.51 0.44
C LYS A 201 -14.77 -23.11 1.83
N ARG A 202 -13.84 -24.06 1.96
CA ARG A 202 -13.40 -24.63 3.24
C ARG A 202 -12.11 -23.98 3.77
N TYR A 203 -11.68 -22.86 3.16
CA TYR A 203 -10.45 -22.16 3.47
C TYR A 203 -9.17 -22.98 3.23
N GLU A 204 -9.25 -24.01 2.38
CA GLU A 204 -8.08 -24.78 1.97
C GLU A 204 -7.32 -24.02 0.88
N LYS A 205 -5.99 -23.95 1.01
CA LYS A 205 -5.08 -23.23 0.12
C LYS A 205 -4.48 -24.16 -0.92
N ASP A 206 -5.08 -24.21 -2.11
CA ASP A 206 -4.62 -25.07 -3.20
C ASP A 206 -3.93 -24.26 -4.31
N TYR A 207 -2.82 -24.79 -4.85
CA TYR A 207 -2.19 -24.24 -6.04
C TYR A 207 -2.34 -25.14 -7.28
N PHE A 208 -2.35 -24.50 -8.45
CA PHE A 208 -2.59 -25.12 -9.75
C PHE A 208 -1.53 -24.70 -10.78
N PHE A 209 -1.00 -25.68 -11.53
CA PHE A 209 -0.12 -25.45 -12.68
C PHE A 209 -0.89 -25.23 -13.98
N PRO A 210 -0.30 -24.52 -14.96
CA PRO A 210 -0.73 -24.62 -16.35
C PRO A 210 -0.80 -26.09 -16.77
N GLY A 211 -1.99 -26.55 -17.17
CA GLY A 211 -2.25 -27.94 -17.55
C GLY A 211 -3.01 -28.76 -16.50
N CYS A 212 -3.17 -28.29 -15.27
CA CYS A 212 -4.08 -28.94 -14.33
C CYS A 212 -5.54 -28.89 -14.85
N PRO A 213 -6.35 -29.91 -14.56
CA PRO A 213 -7.79 -29.82 -14.72
C PRO A 213 -8.34 -28.56 -14.07
N ASN A 214 -9.20 -27.85 -14.79
CA ASN A 214 -9.82 -26.59 -14.37
C ASN A 214 -8.86 -25.40 -14.15
N TYR A 215 -7.57 -25.49 -14.45
CA TYR A 215 -6.63 -24.36 -14.30
C TYR A 215 -7.13 -23.06 -14.98
N LYS A 216 -7.72 -23.18 -16.18
CA LYS A 216 -8.30 -22.03 -16.91
C LYS A 216 -9.54 -21.45 -16.23
N ARG A 217 -10.26 -22.26 -15.45
CA ARG A 217 -11.49 -21.88 -14.73
C ARG A 217 -11.22 -21.35 -13.32
N VAL A 218 -10.12 -21.77 -12.71
CA VAL A 218 -9.67 -21.21 -11.43
C VAL A 218 -9.31 -19.75 -11.66
N LYS A 219 -9.95 -18.87 -10.91
CA LYS A 219 -9.70 -17.43 -10.91
C LYS A 219 -8.98 -17.09 -9.61
N ILE A 220 -8.09 -16.11 -9.67
CA ILE A 220 -7.40 -15.59 -8.50
C ILE A 220 -8.12 -14.33 -8.06
N ASP A 221 -8.49 -14.30 -6.80
CA ASP A 221 -9.10 -13.16 -6.13
C ASP A 221 -8.17 -12.66 -5.00
N PRO A 222 -7.26 -11.71 -5.28
CA PRO A 222 -6.30 -11.20 -4.29
C PRO A 222 -6.94 -10.72 -2.98
N ARG A 223 -8.20 -10.28 -3.04
CA ARG A 223 -9.01 -9.88 -1.88
C ARG A 223 -9.17 -11.00 -0.85
N LYS A 224 -9.20 -12.26 -1.30
CA LYS A 224 -9.30 -13.44 -0.44
C LYS A 224 -7.94 -13.95 0.05
N GLY A 225 -6.85 -13.23 -0.24
CA GLY A 225 -5.49 -13.73 -0.02
C GLY A 225 -5.06 -14.80 -1.04
N GLU A 226 -5.81 -14.95 -2.14
CA GLU A 226 -5.40 -15.73 -3.29
C GLU A 226 -4.28 -15.01 -4.05
N GLN A 227 -3.37 -15.75 -4.65
CA GLN A 227 -2.20 -15.13 -5.28
C GLN A 227 -1.62 -15.97 -6.39
N TRP A 228 -0.78 -15.33 -7.19
CA TRP A 228 0.05 -15.99 -8.18
C TRP A 228 1.41 -16.33 -7.60
N PHE A 229 1.97 -17.47 -8.01
CA PHE A 229 3.32 -17.88 -7.67
C PHE A 229 4.15 -18.07 -8.93
N CYS A 230 5.45 -17.81 -8.81
CA CYS A 230 6.41 -18.01 -9.90
C CYS A 230 7.06 -19.40 -9.82
N THR A 231 7.08 -20.02 -8.64
CA THR A 231 7.58 -21.40 -8.49
C THR A 231 6.72 -22.25 -7.54
N GLU A 232 6.74 -23.57 -7.72
CA GLU A 232 6.08 -24.51 -6.80
C GLU A 232 6.63 -24.38 -5.38
N LYS A 233 7.95 -24.18 -5.26
CA LYS A 233 8.63 -23.99 -3.98
C LYS A 233 8.10 -22.77 -3.22
N GLU A 234 7.83 -21.68 -3.93
CA GLU A 234 7.26 -20.46 -3.37
C GLU A 234 5.84 -20.69 -2.84
N ALA A 235 4.99 -21.35 -3.64
CA ALA A 235 3.63 -21.69 -3.22
C ALA A 235 3.65 -22.56 -1.95
N MET A 236 4.48 -23.60 -1.92
CA MET A 236 4.62 -24.47 -0.76
C MET A 236 5.17 -23.73 0.46
N ALA A 237 6.15 -22.85 0.29
CA ALA A 237 6.69 -22.03 1.38
C ALA A 237 5.65 -21.06 1.94
N ALA A 238 4.72 -20.58 1.11
CA ALA A 238 3.59 -19.76 1.51
C ALA A 238 2.43 -20.56 2.14
N GLY A 239 2.60 -21.88 2.36
CA GLY A 239 1.62 -22.74 3.01
C GLY A 239 0.52 -23.29 2.09
N TRP A 240 0.76 -23.29 0.78
CA TRP A 240 -0.17 -23.82 -0.22
C TRP A 240 0.16 -25.27 -0.57
N GLN A 241 -0.87 -26.09 -0.75
CA GLN A 241 -0.72 -27.47 -1.19
C GLN A 241 -1.11 -27.64 -2.65
N LYS A 242 -0.56 -28.66 -3.31
CA LYS A 242 -0.90 -28.96 -4.69
C LYS A 242 -2.34 -29.44 -4.76
N SER A 243 -3.16 -28.87 -5.63
CA SER A 243 -4.52 -29.36 -5.82
C SER A 243 -4.50 -30.84 -6.23
N ALA A 244 -5.34 -31.67 -5.59
CA ALA A 244 -5.45 -33.08 -5.95
C ALA A 244 -5.84 -33.29 -7.42
N ALA A 245 -6.56 -32.34 -8.02
CA ALA A 245 -6.90 -32.33 -9.44
C ALA A 245 -5.66 -32.32 -10.34
N CYS A 246 -4.56 -31.70 -9.90
CA CYS A 246 -3.29 -31.65 -10.63
C CYS A 246 -2.53 -32.99 -10.64
N ASN A 247 -2.92 -33.97 -9.81
CA ASN A 247 -2.21 -35.25 -9.71
C ASN A 247 -2.62 -36.24 -10.81
N ASN A 248 -3.73 -35.98 -11.52
CA ASN A 248 -4.26 -36.83 -12.59
C ASN A 248 -4.08 -36.15 -13.97
N ILE A 249 -2.84 -36.06 -14.45
CA ILE A 249 -2.49 -35.37 -15.71
C ILE A 249 -2.90 -36.19 -16.97
N TRP A 250 -3.54 -37.36 -16.81
CA TRP A 250 -3.85 -38.30 -17.89
C TRP A 250 -5.30 -38.78 -17.93
N GLN A 251 -6.30 -37.89 -17.94
CA GLN A 251 -7.68 -38.25 -18.34
C GLN A 251 -8.40 -37.14 -19.11
N THR A 252 -7.86 -36.73 -20.26
CA THR A 252 -8.67 -36.17 -21.36
C THR A 252 -8.17 -36.70 -22.70
N LYS A 253 -8.46 -37.97 -22.96
CA LYS A 253 -8.74 -38.46 -24.33
C LYS A 253 -10.12 -39.09 -24.30
N GLY A 254 -11.01 -38.57 -25.15
CA GLY A 254 -12.40 -38.97 -25.29
C GLY A 254 -13.17 -37.83 -25.91
#